data_AF-A0AAD2SLE7-F1
#
_entry.id   AF-A0AAD2SLE7-F1
#
_cell.length_a   1.000
_cell.length_b   1.000
_cell.length_c   1.000
_cell.angle_alpha   90.00
_cell.angle_beta   90.00
_cell.angle_gamma   90.00
#
_symmetry.space_group_name_H-M   'P 1'
#
loop_
_entity.id
_entity.type
_entity.pdbx_description
1 polymer ?
#
loop_
_entity_poly.entity_id
_entity_poly.type
_entity_poly.pdbx_seq_one_letter_code
_entity_poly.pdbx_strand_id
1 'polypeptide(L)'
;MWATIWAGVSALASVLTLAAAVWALLRWRKQDELKAKLEFKQGIARLGYCLSRMPDKITLPEREKSKERLAELKDHMSQCTYSWLASEGLMEKYPDVVKNWEYINENINQYYWGRMDRDSIGESCAAILLQKFVFK
;
A
#
# COMPACT_ATOMS: atom_id res chain seq x y z
N MET A 1 -10.52 43.46 -38.67
CA MET A 1 -9.97 43.92 -37.37
C MET A 1 -10.59 43.22 -36.17
N TRP A 2 -11.93 43.02 -36.12
CA TRP A 2 -12.57 42.25 -35.04
C TRP A 2 -12.18 40.76 -34.99
N ALA A 3 -12.09 40.10 -36.14
CA ALA A 3 -11.73 38.67 -36.22
C ALA A 3 -10.32 38.37 -35.66
N THR A 4 -9.35 39.27 -35.84
CA THR A 4 -7.98 39.13 -35.31
C THR A 4 -7.93 39.32 -33.79
N ILE A 5 -8.78 40.19 -33.23
CA ILE A 5 -8.93 40.38 -31.78
C ILE A 5 -9.54 39.12 -31.15
N TRP A 6 -10.63 38.61 -31.72
CA TRP A 6 -11.28 37.38 -31.26
C TRP A 6 -10.39 36.15 -31.39
N ALA A 7 -9.64 36.03 -32.50
CA ALA A 7 -8.66 34.95 -32.66
C ALA A 7 -7.56 35.00 -31.57
N GLY A 8 -7.08 36.18 -31.20
CA GLY A 8 -6.14 36.34 -30.09
C GLY A 8 -6.73 35.94 -28.72
N VAL A 9 -7.99 36.32 -28.46
CA VAL A 9 -8.70 35.94 -27.23
C VAL A 9 -8.94 34.44 -27.17
N SER A 10 -9.36 33.81 -28.27
CA SER A 10 -9.57 32.35 -28.34
C SER A 10 -8.25 31.57 -28.20
N ALA A 11 -7.15 32.09 -28.73
CA ALA A 11 -5.83 31.50 -28.55
C ALA A 11 -5.39 31.53 -27.08
N LEU A 12 -5.57 32.67 -26.39
CA LEU A 12 -5.27 32.79 -24.95
C LEU A 12 -6.14 31.85 -24.10
N ALA A 13 -7.44 31.77 -24.39
CA ALA A 13 -8.34 30.86 -23.70
C ALA A 13 -7.88 29.39 -23.86
N SER A 14 -7.48 29.00 -25.07
CA SER A 14 -6.98 27.65 -25.36
C SER A 14 -5.69 27.33 -24.60
N VAL A 15 -4.76 28.29 -24.52
CA VAL A 15 -3.51 28.15 -23.74
C VAL A 15 -3.80 27.98 -22.25
N LEU A 16 -4.74 28.75 -21.70
CA LEU A 16 -5.16 28.63 -20.30
C LEU A 16 -5.82 27.27 -20.02
N THR A 17 -6.69 26.81 -20.92
CA THR A 17 -7.30 25.46 -20.82
C THR A 17 -6.23 24.38 -20.84
N LEU A 18 -5.25 24.47 -21.74
CA LEU A 18 -4.16 23.50 -21.82
C LEU A 18 -3.32 23.51 -20.53
N ALA A 19 -2.99 24.70 -20.00
CA ALA A 19 -2.25 24.84 -18.76
C ALA A 19 -3.01 24.21 -17.57
N ALA A 20 -4.31 24.47 -17.47
CA ALA A 20 -5.16 23.87 -16.45
C ALA A 20 -5.26 22.34 -16.60
N ALA A 21 -5.37 21.83 -17.83
CA ALA A 21 -5.42 20.38 -18.10
C ALA A 21 -4.10 19.69 -17.71
N VAL A 22 -2.95 20.27 -18.08
CA VAL A 22 -1.64 19.75 -17.68
C VAL A 22 -1.50 19.75 -16.15
N TRP A 23 -1.91 20.84 -15.49
CA TRP A 23 -1.88 20.91 -14.03
C TRP A 23 -2.77 19.84 -13.38
N ALA A 24 -3.97 19.63 -13.92
CA ALA A 24 -4.90 18.59 -13.45
C ALA A 24 -4.31 17.19 -13.59
N LEU A 25 -3.70 16.85 -14.73
CA LEU A 25 -3.04 15.55 -14.95
C LEU A 25 -1.88 15.32 -13.96
N LEU A 26 -1.05 16.34 -13.74
CA LEU A 26 0.04 16.26 -12.77
C LEU A 26 -0.49 16.07 -11.34
N ARG A 27 -1.59 16.74 -10.99
CA ARG A 27 -2.24 16.61 -9.69
C ARG A 27 -2.85 15.22 -9.51
N TRP A 28 -3.54 14.69 -10.52
CA TRP A 28 -4.11 13.35 -10.49
C TRP A 28 -3.05 12.28 -10.34
N ARG A 29 -1.96 12.35 -11.09
CA ARG A 29 -0.85 11.39 -10.92
C ARG A 29 -0.32 11.37 -9.48
N LYS A 30 -0.12 12.55 -8.86
CA LYS A 30 0.29 12.61 -7.45
C LYS A 30 -0.75 12.02 -6.50
N GLN A 31 -2.03 12.15 -6.81
CA GLN A 31 -3.12 11.58 -6.03
C GLN A 31 -3.17 10.06 -6.17
N ASP A 32 -2.94 9.51 -7.36
CA ASP A 32 -2.86 8.07 -7.59
C ASP A 32 -1.67 7.45 -6.85
N GLU A 33 -0.50 8.10 -6.89
CA GLU A 33 0.67 7.68 -6.10
C GLU A 33 0.38 7.66 -4.59
N LEU A 34 -0.33 8.69 -4.09
CA LEU A 34 -0.73 8.77 -2.68
C LEU A 34 -1.71 7.64 -2.32
N LYS A 35 -2.69 7.38 -3.20
CA LYS A 35 -3.70 6.34 -3.00
C LYS A 35 -3.06 4.96 -2.94
N ALA A 36 -2.18 4.62 -3.88
CA ALA A 36 -1.46 3.36 -3.89
C ALA A 36 -0.65 3.15 -2.59
N LYS A 37 0.03 4.22 -2.12
CA LYS A 37 0.79 4.17 -0.86
C LYS A 37 -0.12 3.95 0.36
N LEU A 38 -1.26 4.63 0.39
CA LEU A 38 -2.23 4.52 1.46
C LEU A 38 -2.86 3.12 1.51
N GLU A 39 -3.25 2.57 0.36
CA GLU A 39 -3.83 1.23 0.25
C GLU A 39 -2.87 0.16 0.79
N PHE A 40 -1.60 0.21 0.41
CA PHE A 40 -0.58 -0.70 0.96
C PHE A 40 -0.44 -0.52 2.47
N LYS A 41 -0.32 0.72 2.97
CA LYS A 41 -0.19 0.98 4.41
C LYS A 41 -1.39 0.47 5.21
N GLN A 42 -2.60 0.66 4.67
CA GLN A 42 -3.84 0.14 5.26
C GLN A 42 -3.88 -1.38 5.23
N GLY A 43 -3.41 -2.01 4.15
CA GLY A 43 -3.23 -3.46 4.06
C GLY A 43 -2.36 -3.99 5.20
N ILE A 44 -1.17 -3.41 5.38
CA ILE A 44 -0.25 -3.77 6.47
C ILE A 44 -0.89 -3.56 7.85
N ALA A 45 -1.67 -2.49 8.03
CA ALA A 45 -2.39 -2.25 9.28
C ALA A 45 -3.42 -3.35 9.58
N ARG A 46 -4.20 -3.78 8.56
CA ARG A 46 -5.16 -4.88 8.70
C ARG A 46 -4.46 -6.21 8.98
N LEU A 47 -3.36 -6.47 8.27
CA LEU A 47 -2.53 -7.67 8.48
C LEU A 47 -2.00 -7.72 9.92
N GLY A 48 -1.36 -6.65 10.38
CA GLY A 48 -0.82 -6.56 11.74
C GLY A 48 -1.91 -6.66 12.81
N TYR A 49 -3.08 -6.04 12.59
CA TYR A 49 -4.23 -6.16 13.49
C TYR A 49 -4.75 -7.60 13.57
N CYS A 50 -4.97 -8.25 12.43
CA CYS A 50 -5.42 -9.65 12.37
C CYS A 50 -4.41 -10.55 13.09
N LEU A 51 -3.12 -10.36 12.80
CA LEU A 51 -2.02 -11.08 13.41
C LEU A 51 -2.04 -10.92 14.95
N SER A 52 -2.23 -9.70 15.48
CA SER A 52 -2.27 -9.44 16.94
C SER A 52 -3.35 -10.25 17.69
N ARG A 53 -4.37 -10.73 17.00
CA ARG A 53 -5.48 -11.54 17.54
C ARG A 53 -5.31 -13.04 17.33
N MET A 54 -4.19 -13.44 16.75
CA MET A 54 -3.79 -14.83 16.55
C MET A 54 -2.91 -15.31 17.73
N PRO A 55 -2.87 -16.63 17.98
CA PRO A 55 -1.95 -17.18 18.99
C PRO A 55 -0.50 -16.90 18.61
N ASP A 56 0.38 -16.86 19.60
CA ASP A 56 1.80 -16.57 19.37
C ASP A 56 2.46 -17.60 18.43
N LYS A 57 2.07 -18.86 18.52
CA LYS A 57 2.52 -19.93 17.64
C LYS A 57 1.34 -20.78 17.22
N ILE A 58 1.35 -21.30 15.99
CA ILE A 58 0.25 -22.14 15.48
C ILE A 58 0.58 -23.62 15.75
N THR A 59 -0.13 -24.24 16.69
CA THR A 59 -0.11 -25.70 16.86
C THR A 59 -1.22 -26.38 16.04
N LEU A 60 -1.16 -27.71 15.86
CA LEU A 60 -2.19 -28.47 15.13
C LEU A 60 -3.62 -28.25 15.69
N PRO A 61 -3.86 -28.30 17.03
CA PRO A 61 -5.18 -28.01 17.58
C PRO A 61 -5.62 -26.55 17.39
N GLU A 62 -4.70 -25.60 17.49
CA GLU A 62 -5.00 -24.18 17.30
C GLU A 62 -5.29 -23.83 15.85
N ARG A 63 -4.70 -24.55 14.89
CA ARG A 63 -4.94 -24.38 13.47
C ARG A 63 -6.41 -24.64 13.11
N GLU A 64 -6.99 -25.70 13.67
CA GLU A 64 -8.41 -26.00 13.42
C GLU A 64 -9.32 -24.96 14.10
N LYS A 65 -9.01 -24.59 15.35
CA LYS A 65 -9.76 -23.56 16.09
C LYS A 65 -9.67 -22.17 15.44
N SER A 66 -8.56 -21.86 14.78
CA SER A 66 -8.27 -20.55 14.20
C SER A 66 -8.38 -20.55 12.68
N LYS A 67 -8.99 -21.58 12.09
CA LYS A 67 -9.04 -21.78 10.63
C LYS A 67 -9.60 -20.58 9.87
N GLU A 68 -10.69 -20.00 10.37
CA GLU A 68 -11.30 -18.80 9.78
C GLU A 68 -10.36 -17.59 9.83
N ARG A 69 -9.71 -17.37 10.98
CA ARG A 69 -8.75 -16.27 11.15
C ARG A 69 -7.48 -16.47 10.33
N LEU A 70 -7.05 -17.71 10.15
CA LEU A 70 -5.94 -18.04 9.25
C LEU A 70 -6.30 -17.76 7.78
N ALA A 71 -7.55 -17.98 7.40
CA ALA A 71 -8.04 -17.61 6.07
C ALA A 71 -8.10 -16.07 5.92
N GLU A 72 -8.60 -15.35 6.93
CA GLU A 72 -8.59 -13.88 6.96
C GLU A 72 -7.17 -13.30 6.89
N LEU A 73 -6.21 -13.88 7.64
CA LEU A 73 -4.81 -13.48 7.59
C LEU A 73 -4.23 -13.67 6.17
N LYS A 74 -4.58 -14.76 5.49
CA LYS A 74 -4.16 -15.01 4.09
C LYS A 74 -4.77 -14.02 3.11
N ASP A 75 -6.03 -13.66 3.32
CA ASP A 75 -6.71 -12.66 2.51
C ASP A 75 -6.03 -11.28 2.66
N HIS A 76 -5.76 -10.85 3.91
CA HIS A 76 -5.01 -9.63 4.16
C HIS A 76 -3.59 -9.66 3.59
N MET A 77 -2.89 -10.79 3.70
CA MET A 77 -1.58 -10.95 3.09
C MET A 77 -1.66 -10.79 1.57
N SER A 78 -2.66 -11.39 0.92
CA SER A 78 -2.88 -11.27 -0.52
C SER A 78 -3.18 -9.82 -0.91
N GLN A 79 -4.03 -9.12 -0.16
CA GLN A 79 -4.31 -7.69 -0.37
C GLN A 79 -3.04 -6.82 -0.27
N CYS A 80 -2.15 -7.11 0.70
CA CYS A 80 -0.86 -6.43 0.81
C CYS A 80 0.01 -6.70 -0.42
N THR A 81 0.07 -7.94 -0.88
CA THR A 81 0.85 -8.30 -2.08
C THR A 81 0.29 -7.62 -3.33
N TYR A 82 -1.03 -7.60 -3.53
CA TYR A 82 -1.62 -6.92 -4.68
C TYR A 82 -1.36 -5.41 -4.65
N SER A 83 -1.53 -4.77 -3.49
CA SER A 83 -1.24 -3.33 -3.35
C SER A 83 0.24 -3.00 -3.50
N TRP A 84 1.14 -3.89 -3.07
CA TRP A 84 2.58 -3.76 -3.32
C TRP A 84 2.88 -3.80 -4.82
N LEU A 85 2.37 -4.79 -5.55
CA LEU A 85 2.60 -4.92 -7.00
C LEU A 85 1.98 -3.76 -7.78
N ALA A 86 0.75 -3.36 -7.41
CA ALA A 86 0.07 -2.20 -8.00
C ALA A 86 0.77 -0.86 -7.71
N SER A 87 1.68 -0.83 -6.74
CA SER A 87 2.49 0.35 -6.47
C SER A 87 3.60 0.58 -7.51
N GLU A 88 3.85 -0.36 -8.42
CA GLU A 88 4.82 -0.20 -9.54
C GLU A 88 6.20 0.34 -9.08
N GLY A 89 6.70 -0.15 -7.95
CA GLY A 89 8.00 0.27 -7.40
C GLY A 89 7.98 1.62 -6.66
N LEU A 90 6.82 2.25 -6.45
CA LEU A 90 6.71 3.49 -5.68
C LEU A 90 7.27 3.38 -4.25
N MET A 91 7.27 2.16 -3.70
CA MET A 91 7.80 1.84 -2.37
C MET A 91 9.32 1.67 -2.33
N GLU A 92 9.98 1.44 -3.48
CA GLU A 92 11.45 1.26 -3.55
C GLU A 92 12.23 2.48 -3.05
N LYS A 93 11.58 3.65 -3.07
CA LYS A 93 12.11 4.90 -2.48
C LYS A 93 12.25 4.84 -0.95
N TYR A 94 11.75 3.78 -0.32
CA TYR A 94 11.69 3.61 1.14
C TYR A 94 12.32 2.27 1.54
N PRO A 95 13.65 2.21 1.68
CA PRO A 95 14.37 0.94 1.89
C PRO A 95 13.91 0.20 3.15
N ASP A 96 13.57 0.92 4.22
CA ASP A 96 13.02 0.30 5.44
C ASP A 96 11.67 -0.37 5.20
N VAL A 97 10.81 0.21 4.35
CA VAL A 97 9.52 -0.39 4.00
C VAL A 97 9.72 -1.64 3.15
N VAL A 98 10.61 -1.57 2.16
CA VAL A 98 10.97 -2.70 1.29
C VAL A 98 11.51 -3.86 2.13
N LYS A 99 12.53 -3.61 2.96
CA LYS A 99 13.16 -4.63 3.81
C LYS A 99 12.15 -5.34 4.71
N ASN A 100 11.29 -4.59 5.39
CA ASN A 100 10.29 -5.18 6.29
C ASN A 100 9.18 -5.92 5.51
N TRP A 101 8.79 -5.43 4.34
CA TRP A 101 7.81 -6.10 3.50
C TRP A 101 8.34 -7.42 2.96
N GLU A 102 9.57 -7.45 2.45
CA GLU A 102 10.24 -8.67 1.99
C GLU A 102 10.31 -9.70 3.12
N TYR A 103 10.72 -9.28 4.32
CA TYR A 103 10.74 -10.15 5.49
C TYR A 103 9.37 -10.77 5.79
N ILE A 104 8.29 -9.96 5.82
CA ILE A 104 6.92 -10.46 6.03
C ILE A 104 6.55 -11.46 4.93
N ASN A 105 6.79 -11.10 3.67
CA ASN A 105 6.37 -11.89 2.51
C ASN A 105 7.07 -13.25 2.43
N GLU A 106 8.34 -13.31 2.83
CA GLU A 106 9.12 -14.56 2.87
C GLU A 106 8.75 -15.44 4.08
N ASN A 107 8.43 -14.82 5.22
CA ASN A 107 8.36 -15.54 6.50
C ASN A 107 6.94 -15.83 7.00
N ILE A 108 5.89 -15.17 6.48
CA ILE A 108 4.51 -15.38 6.95
C ILE A 108 4.04 -16.84 6.80
N ASN A 109 4.59 -17.56 5.82
CA ASN A 109 4.35 -18.99 5.67
C ASN A 109 4.90 -19.82 6.83
N GLN A 110 6.05 -19.44 7.40
CA GLN A 110 6.61 -20.12 8.56
C GLN A 110 5.68 -19.99 9.77
N TYR A 111 5.04 -18.84 9.94
CA TYR A 111 4.01 -18.64 10.96
C TYR A 111 2.79 -19.54 10.72
N TYR A 112 2.27 -19.63 9.48
CA TYR A 112 1.17 -20.54 9.14
C TYR A 112 1.44 -22.01 9.48
N TRP A 113 2.70 -22.44 9.39
CA TRP A 113 3.14 -23.80 9.72
C TRP A 113 3.56 -23.97 11.18
N GLY A 114 3.44 -22.94 12.02
CA GLY A 114 3.84 -23.00 13.42
C GLY A 114 5.34 -23.11 13.63
N ARG A 115 6.15 -22.69 12.65
CA ARG A 115 7.62 -22.73 12.69
C ARG A 115 8.23 -21.43 13.19
N MET A 116 7.44 -20.36 13.21
CA MET A 116 7.81 -19.03 13.67
C MET A 116 6.75 -18.52 14.65
N ASP A 117 7.19 -17.68 15.56
CA ASP A 117 6.35 -16.86 16.43
C ASP A 117 5.66 -15.74 15.64
N ARG A 118 4.62 -15.20 16.23
CA ARG A 118 3.85 -14.12 15.64
C ARG A 118 4.62 -12.80 15.70
N ASP A 119 5.32 -12.57 16.79
CA ASP A 119 5.87 -11.27 17.15
C ASP A 119 6.91 -10.81 16.12
N SER A 120 7.73 -11.72 15.60
CA SER A 120 8.65 -11.46 14.48
C SER A 120 7.98 -10.80 13.26
N ILE A 121 6.79 -11.28 12.84
CA ILE A 121 6.03 -10.69 11.73
C ILE A 121 5.34 -9.40 12.17
N GLY A 122 4.87 -9.36 13.42
CA GLY A 122 4.24 -8.18 14.02
C GLY A 122 5.17 -6.97 14.12
N GLU A 123 6.43 -7.18 14.48
CA GLU A 123 7.46 -6.15 14.55
C GLU A 123 7.74 -5.53 13.18
N SER A 124 7.85 -6.35 12.13
CA SER A 124 8.00 -5.83 10.76
C SER A 124 6.76 -5.06 10.29
N CYS A 125 5.55 -5.51 10.63
CA CYS A 125 4.33 -4.75 10.37
C CYS A 125 4.38 -3.38 11.07
N ALA A 126 4.74 -3.35 12.35
CA ALA A 126 4.85 -2.13 13.13
C ALA A 126 5.92 -1.18 12.57
N ALA A 127 7.08 -1.71 12.17
CA ALA A 127 8.15 -0.95 11.55
C ALA A 127 7.68 -0.23 10.27
N ILE A 128 6.95 -0.92 9.39
CA ILE A 128 6.36 -0.29 8.19
C ILE A 128 5.36 0.80 8.59
N LEU A 129 4.50 0.55 9.58
CA LEU A 129 3.45 1.50 9.98
C LEU A 129 4.02 2.79 10.59
N LEU A 130 5.14 2.70 11.31
CA LEU A 130 5.84 3.85 11.89
C LEU A 130 6.53 4.72 10.82
N GLN A 131 6.86 4.15 9.65
CA GLN A 131 7.52 4.88 8.58
C GLN A 131 6.58 5.93 7.92
N LYS A 132 7.14 7.12 7.69
CA LYS A 132 6.45 8.24 7.01
C LYS A 132 6.69 8.17 5.50
N PHE A 133 5.92 7.32 4.82
CA PHE A 133 5.99 7.17 3.36
C PHE A 133 4.74 7.61 2.60
N VAL A 134 3.59 7.75 3.28
CA VAL A 134 2.30 8.16 2.71
C VAL A 134 2.11 9.68 2.79
N PHE A 135 2.16 10.24 3.99
CA PHE A 135 1.99 11.68 4.25
C PHE A 135 3.37 12.26 4.62
N LYS A 136 3.99 12.95 3.66
CA LYS A 136 5.22 13.72 3.84
C LYS A 136 4.92 15.20 3.84
#